data_AF-A0A930NSD3-F1
#
_entry.id   AF-A0A930NSD3-F1
#
_cell.length_a   1.000
_cell.length_b   1.000
_cell.length_c   1.000
_cell.angle_alpha   90.00
_cell.angle_beta   90.00
_cell.angle_gamma   90.00
#
_symmetry.space_group_name_H-M   'P 1'
#
loop_
_entity.id
_entity.type
_entity.pdbx_description
1 polymer ?
#
loop_
_entity_poly.entity_id
_entity_poly.type
_entity_poly.pdbx_seq_one_letter_code
_entity_poly.pdbx_strand_id
1 'polypeptide(L)'
;MKDNIKKELEALIQEQRDRIPKLKREVGAFAYYVYESSVKEGYIKWRENAKRFLEINFTGDSYIDDFKETCDKKITPNQQNKLLAILEAFEKYPQVIERSKMLNQSANINIHSNISNTNTQNQSQSQEIKILLNCLEDELSVKQLKELKQVVDEEKGDLEKAKPKVIDKIKSFGENVASNILANIITNPAIWSCLG
;
A
#
# COMPACT_ATOMS: atom_id res chain seq x y z
N MET A 1 14.08 25.96 -7.08
CA MET A 1 13.50 25.17 -8.20
C MET A 1 13.79 25.92 -9.51
N LYS A 2 14.09 25.24 -10.62
CA LYS A 2 14.24 25.89 -11.93
C LYS A 2 12.88 26.42 -12.42
N ASP A 3 12.86 27.55 -13.13
CA ASP A 3 11.60 28.20 -13.55
C ASP A 3 10.71 27.32 -14.44
N ASN A 4 11.31 26.50 -15.29
CA ASN A 4 10.56 25.55 -16.13
C ASN A 4 9.88 24.45 -15.30
N ILE A 5 10.58 23.93 -14.29
CA ILE A 5 10.03 22.93 -13.35
C ILE A 5 8.90 23.58 -12.54
N LYS A 6 9.08 24.82 -12.08
CA LYS A 6 8.07 25.54 -11.32
C LYS A 6 6.78 25.74 -12.12
N LYS A 7 6.89 26.24 -13.36
CA LYS A 7 5.74 26.44 -14.25
C LYS A 7 4.98 25.14 -14.55
N GLU A 8 5.71 24.05 -14.79
CA GLU A 8 5.08 22.75 -15.06
C GLU A 8 4.38 22.20 -13.81
N LEU A 9 4.97 22.37 -12.62
CA LEU A 9 4.34 21.99 -11.36
C LEU A 9 3.08 22.83 -11.08
N GLU A 10 3.14 24.15 -11.29
CA GLU A 10 1.99 25.06 -11.18
C GLU A 10 0.86 24.63 -12.13
N ALA A 11 1.19 24.22 -13.36
CA ALA A 11 0.21 23.70 -14.32
C ALA A 11 -0.47 22.41 -13.81
N LEU A 12 0.31 21.47 -13.26
CA LEU A 12 -0.23 20.23 -12.66
C LEU A 12 -1.12 20.52 -11.45
N ILE A 13 -0.74 21.48 -10.61
CA ILE A 13 -1.54 21.96 -9.45
C ILE A 13 -2.85 22.55 -9.94
N GLN A 14 -2.79 23.48 -10.91
CA GLN A 14 -3.96 24.16 -11.43
C GLN A 14 -4.93 23.18 -12.11
N GLU A 15 -4.43 22.25 -12.91
CA GLU A 15 -5.25 21.22 -13.55
C GLU A 15 -5.99 20.36 -12.52
N GLN A 16 -5.34 20.03 -11.39
CA GLN A 16 -5.98 19.27 -10.32
C GLN A 16 -7.00 20.10 -9.53
N ARG A 17 -6.71 21.38 -9.26
CA ARG A 17 -7.66 22.32 -8.66
C ARG A 17 -8.94 22.44 -9.49
N ASP A 18 -8.79 22.57 -10.81
CA ASP A 18 -9.93 22.68 -11.73
C ASP A 18 -10.69 21.37 -11.89
N ARG A 19 -10.04 20.23 -11.58
CA ARG A 19 -10.63 18.91 -11.68
C ARG A 19 -11.46 18.52 -10.45
N ILE A 20 -10.99 18.82 -9.24
CA ILE A 20 -11.67 18.43 -7.99
C ILE A 20 -13.18 18.74 -7.98
N PRO A 21 -13.66 19.93 -8.40
CA PRO A 21 -15.09 20.25 -8.42
C PRO A 21 -15.92 19.40 -9.40
N LYS A 22 -15.26 18.77 -10.39
CA LYS A 22 -15.91 17.92 -11.41
C LYS A 22 -16.16 16.50 -10.90
N LEU A 23 -15.67 16.17 -9.69
CA LEU A 23 -15.89 14.85 -9.09
C LEU A 23 -17.35 14.73 -8.64
N LYS A 24 -18.05 13.73 -9.18
CA LYS A 24 -19.46 13.50 -8.87
C LYS A 24 -19.61 12.37 -7.87
N ARG A 25 -20.57 12.52 -6.97
CA ARG A 25 -21.05 11.43 -6.13
C ARG A 25 -22.19 10.73 -6.86
N GLU A 26 -22.03 9.45 -7.12
CA GLU A 26 -23.07 8.59 -7.65
C GLU A 26 -23.58 7.67 -6.55
N VAL A 27 -24.89 7.42 -6.58
CA VAL A 27 -25.57 6.57 -5.60
C VAL A 27 -26.25 5.44 -6.37
N GLY A 28 -25.61 4.26 -6.35
CA GLY A 28 -26.20 2.99 -6.75
C GLY A 28 -26.54 2.15 -5.52
N ALA A 29 -26.24 0.86 -5.54
CA ALA A 29 -26.31 0.00 -4.34
C ALA A 29 -25.40 0.49 -3.20
N PHE A 30 -24.33 1.22 -3.54
CA PHE A 30 -23.46 1.93 -2.60
C PHE A 30 -23.09 3.29 -3.17
N ALA A 31 -22.73 4.25 -2.31
CA ALA A 31 -22.24 5.55 -2.75
C ALA A 31 -20.76 5.45 -3.18
N TYR A 32 -20.44 6.01 -4.35
CA TYR A 32 -19.08 6.13 -4.83
C TYR A 32 -18.85 7.48 -5.54
N TYR A 33 -17.58 7.81 -5.75
CA TYR A 33 -17.19 9.03 -6.46
C TYR A 33 -16.54 8.67 -7.77
N VAL A 34 -16.89 9.41 -8.81
CA VAL A 34 -16.41 9.17 -10.17
C VAL A 34 -16.34 10.48 -10.95
N TYR A 35 -15.40 10.52 -11.90
CA TYR A 35 -15.37 11.55 -12.92
C TYR A 35 -16.21 11.12 -14.11
N GLU A 36 -16.92 12.06 -14.73
CA GLU A 36 -17.55 11.82 -16.03
C GLU A 36 -16.53 11.29 -17.04
N SER A 37 -16.98 10.49 -17.99
CA SER A 37 -16.10 9.87 -18.99
C SER A 37 -15.19 10.87 -19.71
N SER A 38 -15.71 12.07 -20.02
CA SER A 38 -14.96 13.17 -20.64
C SER A 38 -13.82 13.72 -19.77
N VAL A 39 -13.96 13.65 -18.45
CA VAL A 39 -12.96 14.13 -17.47
C VAL A 39 -12.02 13.01 -17.05
N LYS A 40 -12.50 11.75 -17.05
CA LYS A 40 -11.77 10.57 -16.58
C LYS A 40 -10.48 10.31 -17.37
N GLU A 41 -10.52 10.45 -18.69
CA GLU A 41 -9.31 10.28 -19.52
C GLU A 41 -8.24 11.33 -19.17
N GLY A 42 -8.65 12.59 -19.02
CA GLY A 42 -7.77 13.67 -18.60
C GLY A 42 -7.17 13.42 -17.21
N TYR A 43 -7.95 12.89 -16.26
CA TYR A 43 -7.45 12.51 -14.95
C TYR A 43 -6.37 11.42 -15.02
N ILE A 44 -6.56 10.39 -15.85
CA ILE A 44 -5.57 9.33 -16.02
C ILE A 44 -4.27 9.91 -16.58
N LYS A 45 -4.35 10.74 -17.63
CA LYS A 45 -3.17 11.38 -18.24
C LYS A 45 -2.43 12.27 -17.25
N TRP A 46 -3.15 13.15 -16.55
CA TRP A 46 -2.58 14.00 -15.51
C TRP A 46 -1.87 13.20 -14.43
N ARG A 47 -2.48 12.10 -13.96
CA ARG A 47 -1.92 11.28 -12.90
C ARG A 47 -0.59 10.66 -13.31
N GLU A 48 -0.50 10.09 -14.51
CA GLU A 48 0.76 9.51 -15.00
C GLU A 48 1.82 10.58 -15.27
N ASN A 49 1.41 11.74 -15.82
CA ASN A 49 2.30 12.88 -16.03
C ASN A 49 2.85 13.42 -14.70
N ALA A 50 2.01 13.61 -13.69
CA ALA A 50 2.41 14.09 -12.38
C ALA A 50 3.37 13.11 -11.69
N LYS A 51 3.07 11.79 -11.72
CA LYS A 51 3.97 10.75 -11.21
C LYS A 51 5.35 10.86 -11.87
N ARG A 52 5.39 10.91 -13.20
CA ARG A 52 6.65 10.98 -13.96
C ARG A 52 7.40 12.30 -13.74
N PHE A 53 6.68 13.41 -13.66
CA PHE A 53 7.23 14.73 -13.41
C PHE A 53 7.92 14.79 -12.04
N LEU A 54 7.27 14.28 -11.00
CA LEU A 54 7.84 14.25 -9.65
C LEU A 54 9.11 13.38 -9.60
N GLU A 55 9.08 12.21 -10.23
CA GLU A 55 10.23 11.30 -10.31
C GLU A 55 11.46 11.92 -10.96
N ILE A 56 11.27 12.71 -12.02
CA ILE A 56 12.38 13.33 -12.77
C ILE A 56 12.96 14.53 -12.01
N ASN A 57 12.10 15.32 -11.35
CA ASN A 57 12.49 16.63 -10.82
C ASN A 57 12.75 16.65 -9.31
N PHE A 58 12.24 15.67 -8.58
CA PHE A 58 12.38 15.53 -7.12
C PHE A 58 12.86 14.13 -6.73
N THR A 59 13.70 13.52 -7.58
CA THR A 59 14.22 12.16 -7.37
C THR A 59 14.73 11.96 -5.94
N GLY A 60 14.24 10.92 -5.27
CA GLY A 60 14.62 10.59 -3.89
C GLY A 60 13.77 11.26 -2.80
N ASP A 61 12.84 12.15 -3.16
CA ASP A 61 11.95 12.76 -2.19
C ASP A 61 10.93 11.76 -1.64
N SER A 62 10.84 11.70 -0.31
CA SER A 62 9.97 10.78 0.42
C SER A 62 8.46 10.98 0.18
N TYR A 63 8.04 12.18 -0.24
CA TYR A 63 6.63 12.50 -0.53
C TYR A 63 6.18 12.06 -1.93
N ILE A 64 7.10 11.61 -2.80
CA ILE A 64 6.73 10.98 -4.08
C ILE A 64 5.95 9.70 -3.84
N ASP A 65 6.37 8.90 -2.85
CA ASP A 65 5.70 7.65 -2.51
C ASP A 65 4.31 7.91 -1.93
N ASP A 66 4.18 8.94 -1.08
CA ASP A 66 2.89 9.39 -0.56
C ASP A 66 1.93 9.79 -1.70
N PHE A 67 2.45 10.45 -2.75
CA PHE A 67 1.66 10.81 -3.93
C PHE A 67 1.18 9.56 -4.69
N LYS A 68 2.09 8.61 -4.95
CA LYS A 68 1.77 7.36 -5.66
C LYS A 68 0.78 6.50 -4.88
N GLU A 69 1.01 6.30 -3.58
CA GLU A 69 0.09 5.52 -2.74
C GLU A 69 -1.30 6.17 -2.70
N THR A 70 -1.35 7.50 -2.66
CA THR A 70 -2.61 8.24 -2.72
C THR A 70 -3.30 8.06 -4.08
N CYS A 71 -2.56 7.94 -5.18
CA CYS A 71 -3.11 7.67 -6.52
C CYS A 71 -3.81 6.31 -6.64
N ASP A 72 -3.34 5.31 -5.88
CA ASP A 72 -3.82 3.93 -5.98
C ASP A 72 -5.02 3.66 -5.05
N LYS A 73 -5.37 4.63 -4.19
CA LYS A 73 -6.57 4.58 -3.32
C LYS A 73 -7.85 4.87 -4.09
N LYS A 74 -8.98 4.45 -3.51
CA LYS A 74 -10.32 4.77 -4.03
C LYS A 74 -10.49 6.28 -4.22
N ILE A 75 -10.97 6.68 -5.38
CA ILE A 75 -11.27 8.09 -5.68
C ILE A 75 -12.33 8.59 -4.70
N THR A 76 -11.98 9.65 -3.98
CA THR A 76 -12.84 10.37 -3.03
C THR A 76 -12.41 11.83 -2.97
N PRO A 77 -13.26 12.77 -2.52
CA PRO A 77 -12.86 14.16 -2.36
C PRO A 77 -11.60 14.33 -1.49
N ASN A 78 -11.52 13.59 -0.37
CA ASN A 78 -10.35 13.64 0.52
C ASN A 78 -9.08 13.14 -0.18
N GLN A 79 -9.18 12.06 -0.95
CA GLN A 79 -8.04 11.55 -1.72
C GLN A 79 -7.59 12.55 -2.80
N GLN A 80 -8.52 13.21 -3.51
CA GLN A 80 -8.19 14.22 -4.52
C GLN A 80 -7.55 15.48 -3.91
N ASN A 81 -8.05 15.93 -2.74
CA ASN A 81 -7.46 17.04 -1.99
C ASN A 81 -6.08 16.69 -1.45
N LYS A 82 -5.85 15.44 -1.03
CA LYS A 82 -4.53 14.98 -0.60
C LYS A 82 -3.52 15.02 -1.75
N LEU A 83 -3.90 14.59 -2.96
CA LEU A 83 -3.02 14.71 -4.13
C LEU A 83 -2.65 16.17 -4.42
N LEU A 84 -3.62 17.08 -4.34
CA LEU A 84 -3.38 18.51 -4.52
C LEU A 84 -2.40 19.05 -3.45
N ALA A 85 -2.65 18.75 -2.17
CA ALA A 85 -1.82 19.22 -1.06
C ALA A 85 -0.36 18.75 -1.17
N ILE A 86 -0.14 17.52 -1.68
CA ILE A 86 1.23 17.02 -1.90
C ILE A 86 1.94 17.83 -2.99
N LEU A 87 1.28 18.13 -4.11
CA LEU A 87 1.88 18.96 -5.17
C LEU A 87 2.17 20.39 -4.69
N GLU A 88 1.25 20.99 -3.93
CA GLU A 88 1.47 22.31 -3.32
C GLU A 88 2.63 22.31 -2.31
N ALA A 89 2.86 21.18 -1.62
CA ALA A 89 4.02 21.03 -0.76
C ALA A 89 5.33 21.01 -1.56
N PHE A 90 5.40 20.31 -2.69
CA PHE A 90 6.55 20.36 -3.61
C PHE A 90 6.81 21.76 -4.17
N GLU A 91 5.77 22.55 -4.42
CA GLU A 91 5.90 23.93 -4.89
C GLU A 91 6.47 24.83 -3.78
N LYS A 92 5.89 24.75 -2.58
CA LYS A 92 6.27 25.59 -1.45
C LYS A 92 7.62 25.22 -0.84
N TYR A 93 7.94 23.93 -0.84
CA TYR A 93 9.13 23.34 -0.22
C TYR A 93 9.82 22.43 -1.25
N PRO A 94 10.52 23.01 -2.24
CA PRO A 94 11.07 22.27 -3.37
C PRO A 94 12.34 21.47 -3.04
N GLN A 95 12.83 21.57 -1.80
CA GLN A 95 13.98 20.80 -1.34
C GLN A 95 13.60 19.33 -1.22
N VAL A 96 14.46 18.47 -1.76
CA VAL A 96 14.30 17.02 -1.64
C VAL A 96 14.48 16.64 -0.17
N ILE A 97 13.43 16.08 0.43
CA ILE A 97 13.47 15.48 1.76
C ILE A 97 13.65 13.99 1.57
N GLU A 98 14.90 13.56 1.64
CA GLU A 98 15.23 12.16 1.77
C GLU A 98 14.64 11.64 3.08
N ARG A 99 14.02 10.46 3.04
CA ARG A 99 13.57 9.80 4.25
C ARG A 99 14.81 9.50 5.10
N SER A 100 15.00 10.25 6.19
CA SER A 100 16.02 9.92 7.18
C SER A 100 15.67 8.56 7.76
N LYS A 101 16.30 7.49 7.26
CA LYS A 101 16.36 6.25 8.03
C LYS A 101 17.03 6.64 9.33
N MET A 102 16.30 6.60 10.45
CA MET A 102 16.94 6.58 11.75
C MET A 102 18.01 5.48 11.66
N LEU A 103 19.28 5.89 11.70
CA LEU A 103 20.36 4.99 12.04
C LEU A 103 19.97 4.39 13.39
N ASN A 104 19.59 3.13 13.42
CA ASN A 104 19.86 2.33 14.60
C ASN A 104 21.38 2.33 14.72
N GLN A 105 21.86 3.12 15.67
CA GLN A 105 23.26 3.28 15.99
C GLN A 105 23.81 1.94 16.46
N SER A 106 24.44 1.20 15.56
CA SER A 106 25.52 0.28 15.91
C SER A 106 26.71 0.65 15.05
N ALA A 107 27.72 1.19 15.70
CA ALA A 107 28.97 1.64 15.13
C ALA A 107 29.61 0.55 14.25
N ASN A 108 29.84 0.87 12.98
CA ASN A 108 31.17 0.93 12.37
C ASN A 108 31.04 1.22 10.88
N ILE A 109 31.69 2.29 10.45
CA ILE A 109 31.87 2.63 9.05
C ILE A 109 32.80 1.57 8.43
N ASN A 110 32.30 0.84 7.44
CA ASN A 110 33.13 0.40 6.34
C ASN A 110 32.29 0.38 5.07
N ILE A 111 32.54 1.36 4.20
CA ILE A 111 31.91 1.48 2.90
C ILE A 111 32.45 0.35 2.03
N HIS A 112 31.62 -0.66 1.79
CA HIS A 112 31.75 -1.50 0.60
C HIS A 112 30.41 -1.50 -0.11
N SER A 113 30.41 -0.89 -1.29
CA SER A 113 29.30 -0.82 -2.22
C SER A 113 28.73 -2.21 -2.46
N ASN A 114 27.53 -2.49 -1.96
CA ASN A 114 26.72 -3.57 -2.48
C ASN A 114 25.27 -3.07 -2.59
N ILE A 115 24.91 -2.68 -3.80
CA ILE A 115 23.53 -2.36 -4.18
C ILE A 115 22.78 -3.70 -4.16
N SER A 116 22.16 -4.02 -3.04
CA SER A 116 21.17 -5.10 -2.95
C SER A 116 19.78 -4.48 -2.94
N ASN A 117 19.07 -4.68 -4.05
CA ASN A 117 17.66 -4.38 -4.26
C ASN A 117 16.80 -4.71 -3.03
N THR A 118 16.27 -3.70 -2.33
CA THR A 118 15.21 -3.88 -1.33
C THR A 118 13.82 -3.98 -1.97
N ASN A 119 13.71 -3.80 -3.29
CA ASN A 119 12.47 -4.03 -4.04
C ASN A 119 11.99 -5.48 -3.94
N THR A 120 12.90 -6.43 -3.66
CA THR A 120 12.55 -7.84 -3.46
C THR A 120 11.94 -8.09 -2.07
N GLN A 121 12.20 -7.25 -1.05
CA GLN A 121 11.83 -7.58 0.33
C GLN A 121 10.39 -7.20 0.69
N ASN A 122 9.87 -6.06 0.20
CA ASN A 122 8.44 -5.73 0.36
C ASN A 122 7.55 -6.62 -0.54
N GLN A 123 8.07 -7.00 -1.71
CA GLN A 123 7.37 -7.91 -2.61
C GLN A 123 7.40 -9.34 -2.06
N SER A 124 8.53 -9.81 -1.51
CA SER A 124 8.63 -11.13 -0.85
C SER A 124 7.73 -11.20 0.38
N GLN A 125 7.72 -10.18 1.24
CA GLN A 125 6.86 -10.19 2.43
C GLN A 125 5.37 -10.20 2.07
N SER A 126 4.96 -9.46 1.03
CA SER A 126 3.57 -9.50 0.52
C SER A 126 3.21 -10.84 -0.12
N GLN A 127 4.19 -11.53 -0.70
CA GLN A 127 4.01 -12.83 -1.36
C GLN A 127 4.01 -13.98 -0.34
N GLU A 128 4.84 -13.90 0.70
CA GLU A 128 4.85 -14.79 1.87
C GLU A 128 3.52 -14.71 2.64
N ILE A 129 3.00 -13.50 2.87
CA ILE A 129 1.68 -13.32 3.53
C ILE A 129 0.55 -13.89 2.68
N LYS A 130 0.59 -13.71 1.35
CA LYS A 130 -0.41 -14.30 0.43
C LYS A 130 -0.38 -15.83 0.43
N ILE A 131 0.81 -16.44 0.50
CA ILE A 131 0.95 -17.89 0.58
C ILE A 131 0.28 -18.42 1.85
N LEU A 132 0.54 -17.79 3.00
CA LEU A 132 -0.09 -18.19 4.26
C LEU A 132 -1.61 -18.01 4.25
N LEU A 133 -2.12 -16.95 3.61
CA LEU A 133 -3.56 -16.73 3.46
C LEU A 133 -4.21 -17.81 2.57
N ASN A 134 -3.58 -18.18 1.45
CA ASN A 134 -4.10 -19.22 0.56
C ASN A 134 -4.21 -20.57 1.27
N CYS A 135 -3.19 -20.96 2.04
CA CYS A 135 -3.23 -22.22 2.80
C CYS A 135 -4.37 -22.27 3.83
N LEU A 136 -4.77 -21.11 4.37
CA LEU A 136 -5.94 -21.00 5.24
C LEU A 136 -7.24 -21.06 4.45
N GLU A 137 -7.31 -20.43 3.28
CA GLU A 137 -8.50 -20.42 2.42
C GLU A 137 -8.80 -21.78 1.77
N ASP A 138 -7.77 -22.59 1.51
CA ASP A 138 -7.93 -23.93 0.89
C ASP A 138 -8.55 -24.95 1.86
N GLU A 139 -8.30 -24.83 3.17
CA GLU A 139 -8.78 -25.79 4.19
C GLU A 139 -9.96 -25.28 5.00
N LEU A 140 -10.16 -23.95 5.09
CA LEU A 140 -11.22 -23.36 5.87
C LEU A 140 -12.39 -22.94 4.98
N SER A 141 -13.59 -23.38 5.37
CA SER A 141 -14.81 -22.84 4.76
C SER A 141 -14.94 -21.34 5.00
N VAL A 142 -15.68 -20.66 4.12
CA VAL A 142 -16.02 -19.22 4.25
C VAL A 142 -16.60 -18.88 5.63
N LYS A 143 -17.32 -19.83 6.26
CA LYS A 143 -17.88 -19.67 7.61
C LYS A 143 -16.78 -19.68 8.68
N GLN A 144 -15.84 -20.63 8.61
CA GLN A 144 -14.72 -20.74 9.57
C GLN A 144 -13.75 -19.54 9.45
N LEU A 145 -13.51 -19.05 8.25
CA LEU A 145 -12.71 -17.83 8.02
C LEU A 145 -13.36 -16.59 8.64
N LYS A 146 -14.70 -16.45 8.56
CA LYS A 146 -15.42 -15.36 9.22
C LYS A 146 -15.34 -15.46 10.73
N GLU A 147 -15.47 -16.67 11.29
CA GLU A 147 -15.34 -16.90 12.72
C GLU A 147 -13.92 -16.56 13.23
N LEU A 148 -12.87 -16.85 12.47
CA LEU A 148 -11.49 -16.44 12.81
C LEU A 148 -11.30 -14.92 12.76
N LYS A 149 -11.84 -14.26 11.73
CA LYS A 149 -11.79 -12.80 11.61
C LYS A 149 -12.50 -12.13 12.79
N GLN A 150 -13.65 -12.67 13.19
CA GLN A 150 -14.38 -12.17 14.35
C GLN A 150 -13.56 -12.27 15.64
N VAL A 151 -12.85 -13.38 15.87
CA VAL A 151 -11.96 -13.52 17.04
C VAL A 151 -10.86 -12.45 17.06
N VAL A 152 -10.33 -12.07 15.90
CA VAL A 152 -9.31 -11.00 15.80
C VAL A 152 -9.93 -9.61 16.01
N ASP A 153 -11.13 -9.38 15.46
CA ASP A 153 -11.85 -8.11 15.56
C ASP A 153 -12.34 -7.83 17.00
N GLU A 154 -12.76 -8.88 17.73
CA GLU A 154 -13.19 -8.80 19.13
C GLU A 154 -12.07 -8.33 20.07
N GLU A 155 -10.81 -8.68 19.77
CA GLU A 155 -9.64 -8.25 20.54
C GLU A 155 -9.11 -6.87 20.14
N LYS A 156 -9.78 -6.17 19.20
CA LYS A 156 -9.45 -4.79 18.77
C LYS A 156 -7.96 -4.60 18.40
N GLY A 157 -7.33 -5.64 17.84
CA GLY A 157 -5.93 -5.60 17.43
C GLY A 157 -4.90 -5.85 18.53
N ASP A 158 -5.31 -6.29 19.73
CA ASP A 158 -4.40 -6.75 20.78
C ASP A 158 -3.87 -8.17 20.42
N LEU A 159 -2.67 -8.22 19.83
CA LEU A 159 -2.07 -9.45 19.32
C LEU A 159 -1.81 -10.51 20.41
N GLU A 160 -1.41 -10.06 21.61
CA GLU A 160 -1.10 -10.96 22.74
C GLU A 160 -2.36 -11.69 23.24
N LYS A 161 -3.53 -11.05 23.11
CA LYS A 161 -4.82 -11.67 23.46
C LYS A 161 -5.46 -12.41 22.29
N ALA A 162 -5.29 -11.93 21.07
CA ALA A 162 -5.86 -12.54 19.87
C ALA A 162 -5.18 -13.88 19.53
N LYS A 163 -3.86 -13.96 19.67
CA LYS A 163 -3.07 -15.16 19.31
C LYS A 163 -3.55 -16.45 20.00
N PRO A 164 -3.71 -16.53 21.33
CA PRO A 164 -4.19 -17.76 21.97
C PRO A 164 -5.63 -18.11 21.54
N LYS A 165 -6.51 -17.11 21.39
CA LYS A 165 -7.90 -17.34 20.97
C LYS A 165 -8.01 -17.85 19.53
N VAL A 166 -7.18 -17.32 18.62
CA VAL A 166 -7.09 -17.80 17.24
C VAL A 166 -6.61 -19.25 17.19
N ILE A 167 -5.60 -19.61 17.98
CA ILE A 167 -5.10 -20.99 18.06
C ILE A 167 -6.19 -21.94 18.58
N ASP A 168 -6.88 -21.56 19.66
CA ASP A 168 -7.96 -22.36 20.23
C ASP A 168 -9.12 -22.51 19.25
N LYS A 169 -9.42 -21.46 18.48
CA LYS A 169 -10.46 -21.48 17.45
C LYS A 169 -10.09 -22.41 16.29
N ILE A 170 -8.85 -22.37 15.80
CA ILE A 170 -8.36 -23.30 14.75
C ILE A 170 -8.44 -24.75 15.25
N LYS A 171 -8.02 -25.03 16.48
CA LYS A 171 -8.15 -26.37 17.08
C LYS A 171 -9.60 -26.83 17.19
N SER A 172 -10.52 -25.91 17.50
CA SER A 172 -11.96 -26.22 17.60
C SER A 172 -12.60 -26.63 16.27
N PHE A 173 -11.96 -26.35 15.13
CA PHE A 173 -12.41 -26.80 13.82
C PHE A 173 -12.08 -28.28 13.54
N GLY A 174 -11.28 -28.90 14.40
CA GLY A 174 -10.90 -30.31 14.33
C GLY A 174 -9.41 -30.51 14.07
N GLU A 175 -8.85 -31.56 14.66
CA GLU A 175 -7.44 -31.91 14.56
C GLU A 175 -6.99 -32.13 13.09
N ASN A 176 -7.87 -32.70 12.27
CA ASN A 176 -7.63 -32.90 10.84
C ASN A 176 -7.52 -31.58 10.07
N VAL A 177 -8.32 -30.57 10.41
CA VAL A 177 -8.30 -29.25 9.74
C VAL A 177 -7.01 -28.51 10.09
N ALA A 178 -6.62 -28.52 11.37
CA ALA A 178 -5.35 -27.91 11.80
C ALA A 178 -4.14 -28.61 11.16
N SER A 179 -4.17 -29.95 11.07
CA SER A 179 -3.10 -30.74 10.45
C SER A 179 -3.00 -30.49 8.95
N ASN A 180 -4.13 -30.37 8.24
CA ASN A 180 -4.13 -30.09 6.81
C ASN A 180 -3.65 -28.68 6.49
N ILE A 181 -4.03 -27.67 7.30
CA ILE A 181 -3.49 -26.30 7.15
C ILE A 181 -1.96 -26.33 7.26
N LEU A 182 -1.43 -27.01 8.29
CA LEU A 182 0.01 -27.14 8.48
C LEU A 182 0.66 -27.89 7.32
N ALA A 183 0.03 -28.97 6.82
CA ALA A 183 0.51 -29.72 5.67
C ALA A 183 0.58 -28.85 4.42
N ASN A 184 -0.44 -28.04 4.13
CA ASN A 184 -0.48 -27.15 2.97
C ASN A 184 0.52 -25.99 3.08
N ILE A 185 0.80 -25.50 4.29
CA ILE A 185 1.85 -24.50 4.52
C ILE A 185 3.23 -25.13 4.25
N ILE A 186 3.51 -26.30 4.82
CA ILE A 186 4.83 -26.93 4.72
C ILE A 186 5.09 -27.46 3.31
N THR A 187 4.08 -28.00 2.63
CA THR A 187 4.21 -28.53 1.26
C THR A 187 4.20 -27.43 0.19
N ASN A 188 3.95 -26.17 0.56
CA ASN A 188 4.08 -25.06 -0.38
C ASN A 188 5.54 -24.99 -0.89
N PRO A 189 5.79 -25.07 -2.22
CA PRO A 189 7.16 -25.13 -2.75
C PRO A 189 8.06 -23.97 -2.32
N ALA A 190 7.49 -22.78 -2.09
CA ALA A 190 8.26 -21.63 -1.62
C ALA A 190 8.71 -21.81 -0.16
N ILE A 191 7.84 -22.32 0.72
CA ILE A 191 8.16 -22.57 2.13
C ILE A 191 9.04 -23.81 2.26
N TRP A 192 8.75 -24.89 1.53
CA TRP A 192 9.55 -26.11 1.50
C TRP A 192 11.01 -25.82 1.12
N SER A 193 11.23 -24.94 0.12
CA SER A 193 12.59 -24.53 -0.29
C SER A 193 13.36 -23.71 0.76
N CYS A 194 12.67 -23.18 1.78
CA CYS A 194 13.31 -22.51 2.91
C CYS A 194 13.62 -23.46 4.08
N LEU A 195 13.04 -24.66 4.10
CA LEU A 195 13.24 -25.67 5.15
C LEU A 195 14.36 -26.66 4.82
N GLY A 196 14.77 -26.79 3.55
CA GLY A 196 15.84 -27.69 3.10
C GLY A 196 16.35 -27.39 1.70
#